data_AF-A0A534VUT8-F1
#
_entry.id   AF-A0A534VUT8-F1
#
_cell.length_a   1.000
_cell.length_b   1.000
_cell.length_c   1.000
_cell.angle_alpha   90.00
_cell.angle_beta   90.00
_cell.angle_gamma   90.00
#
_symmetry.space_group_name_H-M   'P 1'
#
loop_
_entity.id
_entity.type
_entity.pdbx_description
1 polymer ?
#
loop_
_entity_poly.entity_id
_entity_poly.type
_entity_poly.pdbx_seq_one_letter_code
_entity_poly.pdbx_strand_id
1 'polypeptide(L)'
;MTADLFNIINVPTMIWIDERGWIVRPNDVQFGTDTFVALTGRPSEPFLAAVRAWVREGTGVLPPDEIRAHQLLPTREQQEARAEFTLAWHLHRTGRHQTAERHFRRAGELAPRDWTIRRGSLPIRGIDPMASEEFLALWQEGAPRYPAPPLPGVTTSPDRG
;
A
#
# COMPACT_ATOMS: atom_id res chain seq x y z
N MET A 1 -6.24 12.53 1.37
CA MET A 1 -5.19 12.12 2.32
C MET A 1 -3.96 11.69 1.52
N THR A 2 -2.75 11.61 2.11
CA THR A 2 -1.50 11.19 1.41
C THR A 2 -1.66 9.89 0.61
N ALA A 3 -2.38 8.90 1.13
CA ALA A 3 -2.63 7.64 0.42
C ALA A 3 -3.38 7.81 -0.90
N ASP A 4 -4.25 8.81 -1.03
CA ASP A 4 -5.01 9.06 -2.27
C ASP A 4 -4.14 9.66 -3.36
N LEU A 5 -3.27 10.60 -2.98
CA LEU A 5 -2.36 11.28 -3.91
C LEU A 5 -1.36 10.31 -4.56
N PHE A 6 -0.92 9.30 -3.79
CA PHE A 6 0.08 8.32 -4.23
C PHE A 6 -0.50 6.95 -4.56
N ASN A 7 -1.83 6.83 -4.63
CA ASN A 7 -2.55 5.56 -4.83
C ASN A 7 -2.02 4.41 -3.97
N ILE A 8 -1.80 4.68 -2.68
CA ILE A 8 -1.38 3.67 -1.70
C ILE A 8 -2.59 2.81 -1.40
N ILE A 9 -2.45 1.49 -1.58
CA ILE A 9 -3.49 0.48 -1.37
C ILE A 9 -3.09 -0.56 -0.31
N ASN A 10 -1.89 -0.46 0.25
CA ASN A 10 -1.42 -1.30 1.35
C ASN A 10 -0.35 -0.58 2.17
N VAL A 11 -0.14 -1.02 3.42
CA VAL A 11 0.95 -0.56 4.27
C VAL A 11 1.75 -1.75 4.79
N PRO A 12 3.10 -1.64 4.84
CA PRO A 12 3.89 -0.47 4.46
C PRO A 12 4.02 -0.32 2.93
N THR A 13 4.15 0.93 2.46
CA THR A 13 4.45 1.29 1.06
C THR A 13 5.54 2.35 1.05
N MET A 14 6.54 2.16 0.19
CA MET A 14 7.70 3.03 0.05
C MET A 14 7.67 3.64 -1.34
N ILE A 15 7.94 4.95 -1.40
CA ILE A 15 8.03 5.75 -2.63
C ILE A 15 9.25 6.65 -2.44
N TRP A 16 10.14 6.71 -3.44
CA TRP A 16 11.31 7.58 -3.36
C TRP A 16 11.01 8.88 -4.09
N ILE A 17 11.22 10.01 -3.42
CA ILE A 17 10.97 11.34 -3.94
C ILE A 17 12.26 12.15 -3.80
N ASP A 18 12.76 12.70 -4.90
CA ASP A 18 13.97 13.52 -4.89
C ASP A 18 13.73 14.93 -4.32
N GLU A 19 14.80 15.71 -4.16
CA GLU A 19 14.75 17.08 -3.60
C GLU A 19 13.94 18.06 -4.48
N ARG A 20 13.68 17.71 -5.74
CA ARG A 20 12.86 18.50 -6.67
C ARG A 20 11.39 18.08 -6.62
N GLY A 21 11.04 17.09 -5.81
CA GLY A 21 9.68 16.58 -5.65
C GLY A 21 9.28 15.53 -6.68
N TRP A 22 10.23 14.96 -7.45
CA TRP A 22 9.93 13.92 -8.43
C TRP A 22 9.96 12.54 -7.79
N ILE A 23 8.97 11.72 -8.11
CA ILE A 23 9.03 10.29 -7.82
C ILE A 23 10.16 9.69 -8.65
N VAL A 24 11.17 9.13 -8.00
CA VAL A 24 12.33 8.49 -8.64
C VAL A 24 12.32 6.96 -8.51
N ARG A 25 11.47 6.43 -7.63
CA ARG A 25 11.02 5.03 -7.61
C ARG A 25 9.55 4.96 -7.17
N PRO A 26 8.69 4.22 -7.88
CA PRO A 26 7.25 4.12 -7.59
C PRO A 26 6.99 3.27 -6.34
N ASN A 27 5.70 3.11 -6.00
CA ASN A 27 5.22 2.34 -4.86
C ASN A 27 5.83 0.92 -4.83
N ASP A 28 6.40 0.54 -3.69
CA ASP A 28 6.91 -0.80 -3.41
C ASP A 28 6.62 -1.21 -1.96
N VAL A 29 6.54 -2.51 -1.71
CA VAL A 29 6.38 -3.09 -0.37
C VAL A 29 7.76 -3.49 0.17
N GLN A 30 8.37 -2.60 0.94
CA GLN A 30 9.67 -2.84 1.57
C GLN A 30 9.56 -2.73 3.10
N PHE A 31 10.62 -3.07 3.82
CA PHE A 31 10.63 -3.01 5.29
C PHE A 31 11.92 -2.35 5.77
N GLY A 32 11.83 -1.50 6.78
CA GLY A 32 12.99 -0.86 7.41
C GLY A 32 13.59 -1.67 8.57
N THR A 33 13.05 -2.85 8.85
CA THR A 33 13.47 -3.74 9.94
C THR A 33 13.15 -5.19 9.60
N ASP A 34 13.86 -6.12 10.21
CA ASP A 34 13.67 -7.57 10.05
C ASP A 34 12.68 -8.17 11.08
N THR A 35 12.03 -7.34 11.90
CA THR A 35 11.10 -7.78 12.96
C THR A 35 10.06 -8.82 12.49
N PHE A 36 9.58 -8.70 11.26
CA PHE A 36 8.58 -9.60 10.67
C PHE A 36 9.10 -10.34 9.43
N VAL A 37 10.42 -10.48 9.25
CA VAL A 37 10.99 -11.11 8.05
C VAL A 37 10.51 -12.55 7.86
N ALA A 38 10.26 -13.28 8.95
CA ALA A 38 9.72 -14.64 8.90
C ALA A 38 8.29 -14.70 8.32
N LEU A 39 7.53 -13.61 8.43
CA LEU A 39 6.17 -13.49 7.88
C LEU A 39 6.18 -12.87 6.48
N THR A 40 7.03 -11.87 6.24
CA THR A 40 7.02 -11.08 5.00
C THR A 40 7.89 -11.68 3.90
N GLY A 41 8.87 -12.51 4.27
CA GLY A 41 9.90 -13.04 3.36
C GLY A 41 10.82 -11.97 2.76
N ARG A 42 10.78 -10.73 3.29
CA ARG A 42 11.53 -9.59 2.75
C ARG A 42 12.49 -9.04 3.79
N PRO A 43 13.81 -9.33 3.69
CA PRO A 43 14.80 -8.71 4.56
C PRO A 43 14.93 -7.22 4.25
N SER A 44 15.23 -6.42 5.26
CA SER A 44 15.32 -4.97 5.16
C SER A 44 16.62 -4.48 4.50
N GLU A 45 17.72 -5.22 4.64
CA GLU A 45 19.05 -4.74 4.23
C GLU A 45 19.17 -4.41 2.72
N PRO A 46 18.65 -5.21 1.76
CA PRO A 46 18.71 -4.83 0.35
C PRO A 46 18.04 -3.49 0.05
N PHE A 47 16.89 -3.21 0.68
CA PHE A 47 16.20 -1.94 0.55
C PHE A 47 17.01 -0.79 1.15
N LEU A 48 17.52 -0.97 2.37
CA LEU A 48 18.31 0.05 3.05
C LEU A 48 19.63 0.34 2.32
N ALA A 49 20.27 -0.67 1.75
CA ALA A 49 21.46 -0.52 0.92
C ALA A 49 21.17 0.31 -0.34
N ALA A 50 20.05 0.03 -1.02
CA ALA A 50 19.63 0.78 -2.20
C ALA A 50 19.33 2.26 -1.87
N VAL A 51 18.66 2.53 -0.75
CA VAL A 51 18.43 3.91 -0.29
C VAL A 51 19.75 4.62 0.02
N ARG A 52 20.71 3.95 0.69
CA ARG A 52 22.03 4.52 0.98
C ARG A 52 22.82 4.85 -0.29
N ALA A 53 22.80 3.96 -1.28
CA ALA A 53 23.45 4.17 -2.57
C ALA A 53 22.82 5.36 -3.30
N TRP A 54 21.50 5.47 -3.31
CA TRP A 54 20.81 6.62 -3.88
C TRP A 54 21.20 7.94 -3.21
N VAL A 55 21.15 7.99 -1.87
CA VAL A 55 21.46 9.22 -1.12
C VAL A 55 22.92 9.65 -1.29
N ARG A 56 23.86 8.71 -1.33
CA ARG A 56 25.31 9.02 -1.39
C ARG A 56 25.83 9.23 -2.81
N GLU A 57 25.29 8.48 -3.77
CA GLU A 57 25.87 8.32 -5.11
C GLU A 57 24.88 8.68 -6.23
N GLY A 58 23.61 8.93 -5.91
CA GLY A 58 22.56 9.19 -6.90
C GLY A 58 22.15 7.97 -7.73
N THR A 59 22.57 6.76 -7.33
CA THR A 59 22.35 5.52 -8.09
C THR A 59 21.02 4.85 -7.74
N GLY A 60 20.51 4.01 -8.64
CA GLY A 60 19.30 3.21 -8.39
C GLY A 60 17.97 3.91 -8.61
N VAL A 61 17.99 5.18 -9.04
CA VAL A 61 16.81 5.87 -9.58
C VAL A 61 16.45 5.33 -10.95
N LEU A 62 15.20 5.50 -11.35
CA LEU A 62 14.70 5.06 -12.65
C LEU A 62 14.51 6.23 -13.62
N PRO A 63 14.60 6.00 -14.93
CA PRO A 63 14.20 6.99 -15.92
C PRO A 63 12.70 7.33 -15.82
N PRO A 64 12.29 8.57 -16.15
CA PRO A 64 10.88 9.00 -16.06
C PRO A 64 9.88 8.11 -16.80
N ASP A 65 10.25 7.56 -17.96
CA ASP A 65 9.37 6.67 -18.74
C ASP A 65 9.14 5.32 -18.04
N GLU A 66 10.17 4.78 -17.39
CA GLU A 66 10.05 3.54 -16.61
C GLU A 66 9.20 3.77 -15.37
N ILE A 67 9.38 4.91 -14.67
CA ILE A 67 8.53 5.28 -13.53
C ILE A 67 7.06 5.33 -13.94
N ARG A 68 6.74 5.98 -15.07
CA ARG A 68 5.36 6.05 -15.58
C ARG A 68 4.77 4.67 -15.88
N ALA A 69 5.56 3.74 -16.42
CA ALA A 69 5.11 2.39 -16.72
C ALA A 69 4.74 1.58 -15.47
N HIS A 70 5.36 1.89 -14.32
CA HIS A 70 5.14 1.22 -13.04
C HIS A 70 4.16 1.96 -12.11
N GLN A 71 3.74 3.18 -12.46
CA GLN A 71 2.78 3.96 -11.68
C GLN A 71 1.35 3.47 -11.94
N LEU A 72 0.70 2.98 -10.89
CA LEU A 72 -0.73 2.65 -10.92
C LEU A 72 -1.58 3.89 -10.65
N LEU A 73 -2.37 4.31 -11.63
CA LEU A 73 -3.39 5.34 -11.44
C LEU A 73 -4.69 4.74 -10.93
N PRO A 74 -5.43 5.45 -10.05
CA PRO A 74 -6.69 4.93 -9.52
C PRO A 74 -7.79 4.93 -10.59
N THR A 75 -8.52 3.83 -10.71
CA THR A 75 -9.73 3.76 -11.56
C THR A 75 -10.86 4.59 -10.97
N ARG A 76 -11.94 4.78 -11.74
CA ARG A 76 -13.15 5.46 -11.26
C ARG A 76 -13.74 4.75 -10.04
N GLU A 77 -13.81 3.42 -10.07
CA GLU A 77 -14.33 2.60 -8.97
C GLU A 77 -13.46 2.72 -7.73
N GLN A 78 -12.13 2.79 -7.87
CA GLN A 78 -11.22 3.02 -6.75
C GLN A 78 -11.39 4.42 -6.15
N GLN A 79 -11.65 5.44 -6.99
CA GLN A 79 -11.98 6.78 -6.52
C GLN A 79 -13.33 6.82 -5.79
N GLU A 80 -14.34 6.11 -6.30
CA GLU A 80 -15.63 5.93 -5.63
C GLU A 80 -15.46 5.22 -4.29
N ALA A 81 -14.64 4.16 -4.22
CA ALA A 81 -14.33 3.45 -2.98
C ALA A 81 -13.71 4.38 -1.91
N ARG A 82 -12.78 5.25 -2.31
CA ARG A 82 -12.16 6.24 -1.41
C ARG A 82 -13.17 7.29 -0.94
N ALA A 83 -14.09 7.71 -1.81
CA ALA A 83 -15.19 8.62 -1.45
C ALA A 83 -16.15 7.96 -0.44
N GLU A 84 -16.54 6.71 -0.70
CA GLU A 84 -17.36 5.88 0.19
C GLU A 84 -16.70 5.74 1.56
N PHE A 85 -15.41 5.39 1.62
CA PHE A 85 -14.65 5.29 2.87
C PHE A 85 -14.61 6.62 3.63
N THR A 86 -14.35 7.73 2.93
CA THR A 86 -14.30 9.06 3.53
C THR A 86 -15.64 9.47 4.12
N LEU A 87 -16.73 9.20 3.41
CA LEU A 87 -18.10 9.43 3.89
C LEU A 87 -18.41 8.55 5.10
N ALA A 88 -18.07 7.26 5.04
CA ALA A 88 -18.21 6.32 6.16
C ALA A 88 -17.51 6.85 7.42
N TRP A 89 -16.26 7.30 7.29
CA TRP A 89 -15.51 7.84 8.43
C TRP A 89 -16.17 9.12 8.98
N HIS A 90 -16.63 10.04 8.12
CA HIS A 90 -17.37 11.21 8.58
C HIS A 90 -18.65 10.84 9.35
N LEU A 91 -19.45 9.91 8.82
CA LEU A 91 -20.67 9.42 9.47
C LEU A 91 -20.36 8.72 10.80
N HIS A 92 -19.28 7.94 10.85
CA HIS A 92 -18.85 7.28 12.08
C HIS A 92 -18.52 8.30 13.17
N ARG A 93 -17.75 9.35 12.85
CA ARG A 93 -17.39 10.43 13.79
C ARG A 93 -18.59 11.25 14.28
N THR A 94 -19.69 11.24 13.54
CA THR A 94 -20.93 11.95 13.90
C THR A 94 -21.97 11.04 14.56
N GLY A 95 -21.59 9.82 14.97
CA GLY A 95 -22.45 8.87 15.69
C GLY A 95 -23.40 8.08 14.81
N ARG A 96 -23.30 8.19 13.48
CA ARG A 96 -24.20 7.52 12.50
C ARG A 96 -23.67 6.13 12.14
N HIS A 97 -23.32 5.32 13.14
CA HIS A 97 -22.57 4.06 12.97
C HIS A 97 -23.20 3.06 11.98
N GLN A 98 -24.52 2.85 12.03
CA GLN A 98 -25.20 1.94 11.09
C GLN A 98 -25.15 2.42 9.63
N THR A 99 -25.13 3.74 9.42
CA THR A 99 -24.98 4.32 8.07
C THR A 99 -23.53 4.21 7.61
N ALA A 100 -22.58 4.53 8.50
CA ALA A 100 -21.16 4.38 8.25
C ALA A 100 -20.78 2.94 7.85
N GLU A 101 -21.32 1.94 8.55
CA GLU A 101 -21.06 0.52 8.26
C GLU A 101 -21.41 0.12 6.82
N ARG A 102 -22.52 0.65 6.26
CA ARG A 102 -22.88 0.38 4.86
C ARG A 102 -21.86 0.95 3.88
N HIS A 103 -21.40 2.17 4.13
CA HIS A 103 -20.42 2.84 3.28
C HIS A 103 -19.02 2.19 3.41
N PHE A 104 -18.63 1.71 4.59
CA PHE A 104 -17.38 0.94 4.74
C PHE A 104 -17.40 -0.36 3.93
N ARG A 105 -18.50 -1.11 3.96
CA ARG A 105 -18.64 -2.32 3.12
C ARG A 105 -18.62 -1.98 1.64
N ARG A 106 -19.37 -0.95 1.23
CA ARG A 106 -19.41 -0.53 -0.16
C ARG A 106 -18.02 -0.12 -0.68
N ALA A 107 -17.23 0.57 0.14
CA ALA A 107 -15.84 0.89 -0.18
C ALA A 107 -15.00 -0.38 -0.39
N GLY A 108 -15.13 -1.38 0.49
CA GLY A 108 -14.44 -2.66 0.35
C GLY A 108 -14.86 -3.47 -0.88
N GLU A 109 -16.15 -3.44 -1.24
CA GLU A 109 -16.68 -4.08 -2.45
C GLU A 109 -16.15 -3.44 -3.74
N LEU A 110 -16.06 -2.10 -3.78
CA LEU A 110 -15.55 -1.35 -4.91
C LEU A 110 -14.02 -1.49 -5.08
N ALA A 111 -13.30 -1.69 -3.98
CA ALA A 111 -11.84 -1.82 -3.97
C ALA A 111 -11.38 -3.09 -3.23
N PRO A 112 -11.65 -4.29 -3.77
CA PRO A 112 -11.40 -5.56 -3.08
C PRO A 112 -9.92 -5.80 -2.76
N ARG A 113 -9.01 -5.21 -3.56
CA ARG A 113 -7.55 -5.30 -3.39
C ARG A 113 -6.95 -4.18 -2.53
N ASP A 114 -7.75 -3.24 -2.01
CA ASP A 114 -7.26 -2.12 -1.23
C ASP A 114 -7.34 -2.41 0.28
N TRP A 115 -6.18 -2.76 0.84
CA TRP A 115 -6.04 -3.04 2.27
C TRP A 115 -6.10 -1.76 3.11
N THR A 116 -5.81 -0.57 2.56
CA THR A 116 -6.01 0.69 3.29
C THR A 116 -7.49 0.98 3.52
N ILE A 117 -8.37 0.50 2.64
CA ILE A 117 -9.82 0.54 2.81
C ILE A 117 -10.29 -0.62 3.69
N ARG A 118 -10.03 -1.86 3.27
CA ARG A 118 -10.60 -3.05 3.92
C ARG A 118 -10.08 -3.22 5.35
N ARG A 119 -8.77 -3.39 5.52
CA ARG A 119 -8.14 -3.52 6.84
C ARG A 119 -8.19 -2.21 7.62
N GLY A 120 -8.03 -1.06 6.95
CA GLY A 120 -8.08 0.25 7.59
C GLY A 120 -9.44 0.61 8.19
N SER A 121 -10.53 0.03 7.68
CA SER A 121 -11.88 0.22 8.26
C SER A 121 -12.11 -0.57 9.55
N LEU A 122 -11.43 -1.71 9.73
CA LEU A 122 -11.68 -2.63 10.85
C LEU A 122 -11.60 -1.96 12.22
N PRO A 123 -10.50 -1.25 12.59
CA PRO A 123 -10.42 -0.65 13.93
C PRO A 123 -11.44 0.47 14.12
N ILE A 124 -11.83 1.18 13.05
CA ILE A 124 -12.88 2.20 13.10
C ILE A 124 -14.23 1.56 13.41
N ARG A 125 -14.46 0.34 12.91
CA ARG A 125 -15.66 -0.48 13.13
C ARG A 125 -15.59 -1.29 14.43
N GLY A 126 -14.55 -1.12 15.25
CA GLY A 126 -14.37 -1.86 16.51
C GLY A 126 -13.92 -3.31 16.31
N ILE A 127 -13.34 -3.63 15.16
CA ILE A 127 -12.89 -4.97 14.78
C ILE A 127 -11.35 -5.01 14.84
N ASP A 128 -10.80 -6.09 15.38
CA ASP A 128 -9.35 -6.30 15.46
C ASP A 128 -8.74 -6.43 14.04
N PRO A 129 -7.80 -5.55 13.63
CA PRO A 129 -7.21 -5.56 12.30
C PRO A 129 -6.06 -6.56 12.10
N MET A 130 -5.85 -7.48 13.05
CA MET A 130 -4.75 -8.44 13.09
C MET A 130 -5.19 -9.86 13.47
N ALA A 131 -6.30 -10.02 14.20
CA ALA A 131 -6.72 -11.32 14.74
C ALA A 131 -8.20 -11.66 14.51
N SER A 132 -9.01 -10.74 13.98
CA SER A 132 -10.44 -11.02 13.72
C SER A 132 -10.63 -12.02 12.57
N GLU A 133 -11.76 -12.71 12.54
CA GLU A 133 -12.16 -13.57 11.42
C GLU A 133 -12.20 -12.79 10.09
N GLU A 134 -12.67 -11.54 10.13
CA GLU A 134 -12.71 -10.67 8.94
C GLU A 134 -11.30 -10.34 8.44
N PHE A 135 -10.34 -10.07 9.34
CA PHE A 135 -8.94 -9.91 8.96
C PHE A 135 -8.33 -11.21 8.43
N LEU A 136 -8.58 -12.35 9.09
CA LEU A 136 -8.05 -13.64 8.66
C LEU A 136 -8.56 -14.01 7.26
N ALA A 137 -9.84 -13.75 6.96
CA ALA A 137 -10.39 -13.94 5.62
C ALA A 137 -9.68 -13.04 4.59
N LEU A 138 -9.51 -11.75 4.89
CA LEU A 138 -8.74 -10.82 4.04
C LEU A 138 -7.29 -11.27 3.84
N TRP A 139 -6.64 -11.79 4.89
CA TRP A 139 -5.26 -12.26 4.84
C TRP A 139 -5.09 -13.44 3.88
N GLN A 140 -6.05 -14.38 3.85
CA GLN A 140 -6.03 -15.52 2.93
C GLN A 140 -6.17 -15.12 1.46
N GLU A 141 -6.79 -13.97 1.17
CA GLU A 141 -6.84 -13.42 -0.20
C GLU A 141 -5.46 -12.90 -0.67
N GLY A 142 -4.53 -12.66 0.25
CA GLY A 142 -3.18 -12.19 -0.02
C GLY A 142 -3.07 -10.66 -0.11
N ALA A 143 -1.94 -10.13 0.38
CA ALA A 143 -1.66 -8.69 0.32
C ALA A 143 -1.43 -8.23 -1.14
N PRO A 144 -1.94 -7.05 -1.52
CA PRO A 144 -1.75 -6.54 -2.88
C PRO A 144 -0.27 -6.23 -3.13
N ARG A 145 0.16 -6.47 -4.38
CA ARG A 145 1.50 -6.16 -4.86
C ARG A 145 1.44 -4.97 -5.81
N TYR A 146 2.38 -4.04 -5.67
CA TYR A 146 2.65 -3.06 -6.72
C TYR A 146 3.53 -3.71 -7.79
N PRO A 147 3.43 -3.28 -9.05
CA PRO A 147 4.35 -3.68 -10.11
C PRO A 147 5.68 -2.96 -9.94
N ALA A 148 6.30 -3.05 -8.76
CA ALA A 148 7.54 -2.35 -8.45
C ALA A 148 8.71 -3.01 -9.20
N PRO A 149 9.59 -2.22 -9.84
CA PRO A 149 10.80 -2.76 -10.42
C PRO A 149 11.76 -3.23 -9.31
N PRO A 150 12.62 -4.23 -9.60
CA PRO A 150 13.55 -4.78 -8.62
C PRO A 150 14.45 -3.72 -8.01
N LEU A 151 14.87 -3.94 -6.76
CA LEU A 151 15.85 -3.08 -6.12
C LEU A 151 17.19 -3.15 -6.89
N PRO A 152 17.93 -2.03 -7.01
CA PRO A 152 19.26 -2.01 -7.59
C PRO A 152 20.16 -3.08 -6.95
N GLY A 153 20.87 -3.87 -7.79
CA GLY A 153 21.76 -4.92 -7.31
C GLY A 153 21.08 -6.21 -6.83
N VAL A 154 19.74 -6.29 -6.89
CA VAL A 154 18.97 -7.52 -6.62
C VAL A 154 18.43 -8.07 -7.93
N THR A 155 18.99 -9.17 -8.42
CA THR A 155 18.40 -9.93 -9.52
C THR A 155 17.18 -10.68 -9.01
N THR A 156 16.03 -10.49 -9.66
CA THR A 156 14.85 -11.33 -9.42
C THR A 156 15.16 -12.75 -9.87
N SER A 157 15.33 -13.67 -8.92
CA SER A 157 15.19 -15.09 -9.22
C SER A 157 13.72 -15.35 -9.59
N PRO A 158 13.41 -16.08 -10.66
CA PRO A 158 12.02 -16.37 -11.01
C PRO A 158 11.36 -17.13 -9.85
N ASP A 159 10.21 -16.63 -9.41
CA ASP A 159 9.43 -17.15 -8.29
C ASP A 159 9.35 -18.70 -8.34
N ARG A 160 9.70 -19.36 -7.22
CA ARG A 160 9.23 -20.72 -6.97
C ARG A 160 7.74 -20.61 -6.65
N GLY A 161 6.92 -21.20 -7.52
CA GLY A 161 5.46 -21.24 -7.40
C GLY A 161 4.94 -22.11 -6.27
#